data_AF-A0A2S4YAM2-F1
#
_entry.id   AF-A0A2S4YAM2-F1
#
_cell.length_a   1.000
_cell.length_b   1.000
_cell.length_c   1.000
_cell.angle_alpha   90.00
_cell.angle_beta   90.00
_cell.angle_gamma   90.00
#
_symmetry.space_group_name_H-M   'P 1'
#
loop_
_entity.id
_entity.type
_entity.pdbx_description
1 polymer ?
#
loop_
_entity_poly.entity_id
_entity_poly.type
_entity_poly.pdbx_seq_one_letter_code
_entity_poly.pdbx_strand_id
1 'polypeptide(L)'
;MLRPMSAYSSDPQLNVTDATGNGVEVDVATNLLSGTVRLSVLWTDQVFLNPDDAERVAQALLRAAEHGRRIAKGRRPRPDNTATSD
;
A
#
# COMPACT_ATOMS: atom_id res chain seq x y z
N MET A 1 1.50 -26.48 -3.07
CA MET A 1 1.89 -25.39 -3.98
C MET A 1 1.86 -24.09 -3.19
N LEU A 2 3.02 -23.56 -2.81
CA LEU A 2 3.11 -22.21 -2.22
C LEU A 2 2.89 -21.23 -3.38
N ARG A 3 1.78 -20.49 -3.37
CA ARG A 3 1.65 -19.32 -4.25
C ARG A 3 2.84 -18.40 -3.91
N PRO A 4 3.60 -17.87 -4.89
CA PRO A 4 4.56 -16.84 -4.58
C PRO A 4 3.78 -15.69 -3.93
N MET A 5 3.89 -15.53 -2.62
CA MET A 5 3.35 -14.37 -1.94
C MET A 5 4.07 -13.18 -2.55
N SER A 6 3.36 -12.41 -3.36
CA SER A 6 3.82 -11.09 -3.78
C SER A 6 4.28 -10.36 -2.52
N ALA A 7 5.48 -9.80 -2.56
CA ALA A 7 5.97 -8.94 -1.48
C ALA A 7 5.06 -7.73 -1.27
N TYR A 8 4.15 -7.44 -2.22
CA TYR A 8 3.20 -6.34 -2.20
C TYR A 8 1.76 -6.86 -2.07
N SER A 9 1.00 -6.23 -1.19
CA SER A 9 -0.46 -6.34 -1.11
C SER A 9 -1.09 -5.08 -1.67
N SER A 10 -1.72 -5.20 -2.85
CA SER A 10 -2.52 -4.14 -3.47
C SER A 10 -3.80 -3.85 -2.68
N ASP A 11 -4.31 -2.63 -2.80
CA ASP A 11 -5.60 -2.23 -2.25
C ASP A 11 -6.73 -2.83 -3.12
N PRO A 12 -7.53 -3.77 -2.60
CA PRO A 12 -8.57 -4.44 -3.38
C PRO A 12 -9.80 -3.56 -3.64
N GLN A 13 -9.90 -2.40 -2.98
CA GLN A 13 -11.01 -1.45 -3.11
C GLN A 13 -10.68 -0.32 -4.09
N LEU A 14 -9.43 -0.22 -4.54
CA LEU A 14 -9.02 0.76 -5.54
C LEU A 14 -9.28 0.22 -6.94
N ASN A 15 -10.44 0.55 -7.48
CA ASN A 15 -10.74 0.39 -8.91
C ASN A 15 -10.99 1.77 -9.51
N VAL A 16 -9.92 2.36 -10.05
CA VAL A 16 -9.90 3.71 -10.62
C VAL A 16 -9.31 3.63 -12.02
N THR A 17 -10.05 4.18 -12.96
CA THR A 17 -9.66 4.28 -14.36
C THR A 17 -9.49 5.74 -14.72
N ASP A 18 -8.54 6.00 -15.61
CA ASP A 18 -8.27 7.32 -16.14
C ASP A 18 -9.50 8.00 -16.77
N ALA A 19 -9.68 9.27 -16.43
CA ALA A 19 -10.82 10.09 -16.84
C ALA A 19 -10.86 10.40 -18.34
N THR A 20 -9.74 10.26 -19.06
CA THR A 20 -9.67 10.44 -20.52
C THR A 20 -10.10 9.19 -21.29
N GLY A 21 -10.39 8.09 -20.58
CA GLY A 21 -10.87 6.84 -21.19
C GLY A 21 -9.75 5.97 -21.79
N ASN A 22 -8.49 6.29 -21.52
CA ASN A 22 -7.33 5.58 -22.09
C ASN A 22 -7.00 4.25 -21.39
N GLY A 23 -7.84 3.78 -20.46
CA GLY A 23 -7.66 2.50 -19.76
C GLY A 23 -6.45 2.45 -18.82
N VAL A 24 -5.91 3.61 -18.44
CA VAL A 24 -4.84 3.73 -17.46
C VAL A 24 -5.40 3.49 -16.07
N GLU A 25 -4.70 2.66 -15.30
CA GLU A 25 -5.13 2.22 -13.97
C GLU A 25 -4.12 2.63 -12.89
N VAL A 26 -4.62 2.84 -11.69
CA VAL A 26 -3.80 3.15 -10.50
C VAL A 26 -3.83 1.97 -9.53
N ASP A 27 -2.64 1.48 -9.15
CA ASP A 27 -2.46 0.50 -8.09
C ASP A 27 -1.77 1.14 -6.89
N VAL A 28 -2.35 0.97 -5.71
CA VAL A 28 -1.71 1.31 -4.44
C VAL A 28 -1.45 0.03 -3.68
N ALA A 29 -0.19 -0.25 -3.37
CA ALA A 29 0.21 -1.47 -2.70
C ALA A 29 1.16 -1.22 -1.52
N THR A 30 1.04 -2.05 -0.47
CA THR A 30 1.97 -2.02 0.66
C THR A 30 2.95 -3.18 0.56
N ASN A 31 4.24 -2.89 0.69
CA ASN A 31 5.26 -3.93 0.83
C ASN A 31 5.12 -4.62 2.20
N LEU A 32 4.83 -5.91 2.21
CA LEU A 32 4.60 -6.72 3.40
C LEU A 32 5.86 -6.99 4.22
N LEU A 33 7.03 -6.76 3.61
CA LEU A 33 8.33 -6.79 4.27
C LEU A 33 8.58 -5.40 4.90
N SER A 34 8.88 -4.38 4.10
CA SER A 34 9.35 -3.09 4.62
C SER A 34 8.26 -2.17 5.18
N GLY A 35 6.99 -2.41 4.84
CA GLY A 35 5.89 -1.47 5.10
C GLY A 35 5.88 -0.25 4.17
N THR A 36 6.76 -0.18 3.17
CA THR A 36 6.78 0.93 2.19
C THR A 36 5.54 0.86 1.29
N VAL A 37 4.95 2.02 0.99
CA VAL A 37 3.82 2.14 0.05
C VAL A 37 4.35 2.37 -1.35
N ARG A 38 3.79 1.66 -2.33
CA ARG A 38 4.01 1.86 -3.77
C ARG A 38 2.73 2.40 -4.38
N LEU A 39 2.85 3.50 -5.11
CA LEU A 39 1.84 3.99 -6.04
C LEU A 39 2.34 3.65 -7.45
N SER A 40 1.52 2.94 -8.22
CA SER A 40 1.83 2.56 -9.60
C SER A 40 0.78 3.14 -10.53
N VAL A 41 1.21 3.82 -11.59
CA VAL A 41 0.37 4.16 -12.74
C VAL A 41 0.70 3.13 -13.82
N LEU A 42 -0.28 2.35 -14.24
CA LEU A 42 -0.06 1.30 -15.24
C LEU A 42 -0.14 1.90 -16.65
N TRP A 43 0.72 1.43 -17.55
CA TRP A 43 0.72 1.73 -18.99
C TRP A 43 1.19 3.14 -19.39
N THR A 44 1.39 4.06 -18.45
CA THR A 44 1.80 5.46 -18.71
C THR A 44 2.49 6.07 -17.48
N ASP A 45 3.07 7.27 -17.63
CA ASP A 45 3.73 8.03 -16.57
C ASP A 45 2.76 8.87 -15.71
N GLN A 46 1.57 9.17 -16.25
CA GLN A 46 0.59 10.05 -15.60
C GLN A 46 -0.85 9.58 -15.81
N VAL A 47 -1.71 9.85 -14.82
CA VAL A 47 -3.14 9.56 -14.85
C VAL A 47 -3.93 10.83 -14.60
N PHE A 48 -5.01 11.02 -15.34
CA PHE A 48 -5.98 12.09 -15.10
C PHE A 48 -7.14 11.53 -14.30
N LEU A 49 -7.41 12.12 -13.14
CA LEU A 49 -8.48 11.69 -12.25
C LEU A 49 -9.56 12.76 -12.20
N ASN A 50 -10.82 12.33 -12.21
CA ASN A 50 -11.90 13.19 -11.74
C ASN A 50 -11.77 13.39 -10.21
N PRO A 51 -12.45 14.39 -9.61
CA PRO A 51 -12.31 14.68 -8.19
C PRO A 51 -12.60 13.48 -7.27
N ASP A 52 -13.63 12.70 -7.57
CA ASP A 52 -14.04 11.56 -6.74
C ASP A 52 -12.99 10.43 -6.79
N ASP A 53 -12.43 10.15 -7.96
CA ASP A 53 -11.39 9.15 -8.13
C ASP A 53 -10.05 9.60 -7.51
N ALA A 54 -9.75 10.91 -7.55
CA ALA A 54 -8.61 11.47 -6.82
C ALA A 54 -8.77 11.27 -5.31
N GLU A 55 -9.98 11.47 -4.77
CA GLU A 55 -10.28 11.18 -3.36
C GLU A 55 -10.12 9.69 -3.05
N ARG A 56 -10.61 8.80 -3.92
CA ARG A 56 -10.49 7.34 -3.74
C ARG A 56 -9.02 6.89 -3.71
N VAL A 57 -8.16 7.45 -4.58
CA VAL A 57 -6.71 7.21 -4.54
C VAL A 57 -6.10 7.71 -3.23
N ALA A 58 -6.47 8.91 -2.77
CA ALA A 58 -6.00 9.44 -1.50
C ALA A 58 -6.38 8.54 -0.31
N GLN A 59 -7.63 8.07 -0.27
CA GLN A 59 -8.10 7.14 0.76
C GLN A 59 -7.34 5.79 0.72
N ALA A 60 -7.06 5.26 -0.47
CA ALA A 60 -6.25 4.05 -0.62
C ALA A 60 -4.82 4.24 -0.10
N LEU A 61 -4.19 5.38 -0.39
CA LEU A 61 -2.87 5.72 0.15
C LEU A 61 -2.88 5.81 1.68
N LEU A 62 -3.93 6.37 2.28
CA LEU A 62 -4.08 6.42 3.74
C LEU A 62 -4.17 5.01 4.35
N ARG A 63 -4.97 4.12 3.76
CA ARG A 63 -5.09 2.72 4.20
C ARG A 63 -3.76 1.97 4.07
N ALA A 64 -3.08 2.11 2.94
CA ALA A 64 -1.77 1.51 2.70
C ALA A 64 -0.71 2.01 3.69
N ALA A 65 -0.69 3.32 3.97
CA ALA A 65 0.22 3.91 4.95
C ALA A 65 -0.07 3.39 6.37
N GLU A 66 -1.35 3.22 6.73
CA GLU A 66 -1.72 2.62 8.01
C GLU A 66 -1.23 1.17 8.11
N HIS A 67 -1.44 0.37 7.06
CA HIS A 67 -0.97 -1.00 6.99
C HIS A 67 0.57 -1.08 7.13
N GLY A 68 1.29 -0.22 6.39
CA GLY A 68 2.75 -0.12 6.45
C GLY A 68 3.27 0.22 7.84
N ARG A 69 2.63 1.16 8.55
CA ARG A 69 2.96 1.48 9.95
C ARG A 69 2.79 0.29 10.89
N ARG A 70 1.75 -0.54 10.69
CA ARG A 70 1.53 -1.75 11.50
C ARG A 70 2.65 -2.77 11.28
N ILE A 71 3.08 -2.98 10.04
CA ILE A 71 4.23 -3.84 9.71
C ILE A 71 5.51 -3.33 10.37
N ALA A 72 5.80 -2.03 10.26
CA ALA A 72 6.99 -1.44 10.87
C ALA A 72 6.98 -1.54 12.41
N LYS A 73 5.81 -1.42 13.04
CA LYS A 73 5.65 -1.61 14.50
C LYS A 73 5.87 -3.06 14.93
N GLY A 74 5.33 -4.03 14.19
CA GLY A 74 5.52 -5.46 14.46
C GLY A 74 6.98 -5.91 14.31
N ARG A 75 7.81 -5.12 13.64
CA ARG A 75 9.26 -5.33 13.48
C ARG A 75 10.12 -4.70 14.55
N ARG A 76 9.58 -3.78 15.37
CA ARG A 76 10.35 -3.30 16.52
C ARG A 76 10.60 -4.49 17.44
N PRO A 77 11.84 -4.73 17.90
CA PRO A 77 12.07 -5.72 18.94
C PRO A 77 11.12 -5.41 20.08
N ARG A 78 10.36 -6.42 20.52
CA ARG A 78 9.68 -6.33 21.81
C ARG A 78 10.78 -5.98 22.82
N PRO A 79 10.62 -4.97 23.70
CA PRO A 79 11.61 -4.76 24.75
C PRO A 79 11.70 -6.09 25.50
N ASP A 80 12.88 -6.70 25.45
CA ASP A 80 13.16 -7.95 26.15
C ASP A 80 12.87 -7.70 27.63
N ASN A 81 11.99 -8.53 28.19
CA ASN A 81 11.86 -8.67 29.63
C ASN A 81 13.13 -9.36 30.15
N THR A 82 14.25 -8.65 30.15
CA THR A 82 15.49 -9.09 30.81
C THR A 82 16.14 -7.90 31.50
N ALA A 83 15.76 -7.70 32.77
CA ALA A 83 16.55 -7.08 33.85
C ALA A 83 15.58 -6.85 35.02
N THR A 84 15.77 -7.31 36.26
CA THR A 84 16.80 -8.15 36.91
C THR A 84 16.18 -8.44 38.29
N SER A 85 16.20 -9.69 38.74
CA SER A 85 16.12 -9.96 40.17
C SER A 85 17.55 -9.88 40.70
N ASP A 86 17.80 -8.92 41.60
CA ASP A 86 18.82 -8.95 42.65
C ASP A 86 18.28 -8.15 43.84
#